data_AF-A0A960PNB5-F1
#
_entry.id   AF-A0A960PNB5-F1
#
_cell.length_a   1.000
_cell.length_b   1.000
_cell.length_c   1.000
_cell.angle_alpha   90.00
_cell.angle_beta   90.00
_cell.angle_gamma   90.00
#
_symmetry.space_group_name_H-M   'P 1'
#
loop_
_entity.id
_entity.type
_entity.pdbx_description
1 polymer ?
#
loop_
_entity_poly.entity_id
_entity_poly.type
_entity_poly.pdbx_seq_one_letter_code
_entity_poly.pdbx_strand_id
1 'polypeptide(L)'
;IDDGDKPGHTVTVPVSFGPVKGKKLEVEIATIRRVSSIDWTAAAPLDHPVAIAELGIDDLTIPAPRTHIDERCRKDLMTIDGQPYGVKLSGDIAEAAKGGALAVSPCDNDSLELEAGDHVVRTSLGVVDGIDIDQLVLDSPGEDANRAPVRSSAALSVLSESSDKVTVKLSGLEKDSPVWLILGQSFNSGWVATVDGEQIGAGQLVDGFANGWQINSDDSSVVVELNFVPQRRVNLAL
;
A
#
# COMPACT_ATOMS: atom_id res chain seq x y z
N ILE A 1 -37.75 23.47 -7.05
CA ILE A 1 -36.47 22.85 -6.66
C ILE A 1 -35.43 23.77 -7.23
N ASP A 2 -34.73 24.49 -6.37
CA ASP A 2 -33.76 25.49 -6.81
C ASP A 2 -32.38 24.84 -6.90
N ASP A 3 -31.56 25.35 -7.82
CA ASP A 3 -30.20 24.85 -8.00
C ASP A 3 -29.28 25.42 -6.92
N GLY A 4 -28.35 24.60 -6.44
CA GLY A 4 -27.24 25.05 -5.62
C GLY A 4 -26.03 25.45 -6.45
N ASP A 5 -25.21 26.34 -5.91
CA ASP A 5 -23.95 26.81 -6.48
C ASP A 5 -22.73 26.01 -5.98
N LYS A 6 -22.95 25.01 -5.12
CA LYS A 6 -21.90 24.20 -4.48
C LYS A 6 -22.08 22.71 -4.73
N PRO A 7 -20.98 21.95 -4.90
CA PRO A 7 -21.03 20.49 -4.93
C PRO A 7 -21.74 19.92 -3.71
N GLY A 8 -22.59 18.90 -3.92
CA GLY A 8 -23.35 18.25 -2.86
C GLY A 8 -24.55 19.04 -2.34
N HIS A 9 -24.97 20.13 -3.01
CA HIS A 9 -26.20 20.82 -2.64
C HIS A 9 -27.41 19.90 -2.81
N THR A 10 -28.22 19.79 -1.74
CA THR A 10 -29.45 18.99 -1.71
C THR A 10 -30.63 19.87 -1.33
N VAL A 11 -31.78 19.61 -1.96
CA VAL A 11 -33.07 20.22 -1.60
C VAL A 11 -34.03 19.11 -1.18
N THR A 12 -34.61 19.23 0.01
CA THR A 12 -35.65 18.31 0.48
C THR A 12 -36.98 18.63 -0.21
N VAL A 13 -37.58 17.62 -0.84
CA VAL A 13 -38.88 17.73 -1.52
C VAL A 13 -39.89 16.81 -0.81
N PRO A 14 -40.78 17.35 0.04
CA PRO A 14 -41.78 16.52 0.70
C PRO A 14 -42.84 16.05 -0.29
N VAL A 15 -43.20 14.77 -0.20
CA VAL A 15 -44.31 14.17 -0.97
C VAL A 15 -45.30 13.59 0.03
N SER A 16 -46.56 14.04 -0.04
CA SER A 16 -47.61 13.58 0.86
C SER A 16 -48.65 12.73 0.14
N PHE A 17 -49.05 11.63 0.78
CA PHE A 17 -50.10 10.73 0.31
C PHE A 17 -50.88 10.22 1.53
N GLY A 18 -52.10 9.72 1.31
CA GLY A 18 -52.88 9.10 2.39
C GLY A 18 -52.21 7.83 2.93
N PRO A 19 -52.58 7.32 4.12
CA PRO A 19 -51.97 6.12 4.68
C PRO A 19 -52.04 4.92 3.71
N VAL A 20 -50.91 4.27 3.46
CA VAL A 20 -50.80 3.09 2.60
C VAL A 20 -50.14 1.93 3.36
N LYS A 21 -50.42 0.70 2.93
CA LYS A 21 -49.71 -0.51 3.36
C LYS A 21 -49.14 -1.19 2.12
N GLY A 22 -47.84 -1.47 2.11
CA GLY A 22 -47.17 -2.10 0.99
C GLY A 22 -45.78 -2.59 1.35
N LYS A 23 -45.18 -3.33 0.43
CA LYS A 23 -43.78 -3.81 0.53
C LYS A 23 -42.87 -3.20 -0.55
N LYS A 24 -43.44 -2.44 -1.48
CA LYS A 24 -42.75 -1.82 -2.60
C LYS A 24 -43.20 -0.37 -2.71
N LEU A 25 -42.23 0.53 -2.72
CA LEU A 25 -42.39 1.91 -3.14
C LEU A 25 -41.65 2.07 -4.46
N GLU A 26 -42.28 2.71 -5.44
CA GLU A 26 -41.66 3.02 -6.72
C GLU A 26 -41.71 4.53 -6.91
N VAL A 27 -40.57 5.12 -7.23
CA VAL A 27 -40.42 6.55 -7.48
C VAL A 27 -39.96 6.73 -8.91
N GLU A 28 -40.80 7.37 -9.72
CA GLU A 28 -40.52 7.65 -11.11
C GLU A 28 -40.27 9.15 -11.31
N ILE A 29 -39.14 9.49 -11.91
CA ILE A 29 -38.84 10.87 -12.30
C ILE A 29 -39.38 11.08 -13.71
N ALA A 30 -40.62 11.56 -13.80
CA ALA A 30 -41.31 11.71 -15.07
C ALA A 30 -40.68 12.76 -16.00
N THR A 31 -40.08 13.81 -15.42
CA THR A 31 -39.49 14.92 -16.18
C THR A 31 -38.27 15.48 -15.47
N ILE A 32 -37.25 15.85 -16.24
CA ILE A 32 -36.06 16.53 -15.76
C ILE A 32 -35.87 17.86 -16.49
N ARG A 33 -35.32 18.85 -15.81
CA ARG A 33 -34.74 20.01 -16.48
C ARG A 33 -33.34 19.65 -16.95
N ARG A 34 -33.08 19.79 -18.24
CA ARG A 34 -31.78 19.46 -18.83
C ARG A 34 -30.72 20.44 -18.35
N VAL A 35 -29.63 19.88 -17.83
CA VAL A 35 -28.39 20.59 -17.52
C VAL A 35 -27.27 19.83 -18.21
N SER A 36 -26.40 20.55 -18.91
CA SER A 36 -25.33 19.94 -19.69
C SER A 36 -24.00 20.60 -19.38
N SER A 37 -22.92 19.83 -19.46
CA SER A 37 -21.55 20.35 -19.46
C SER A 37 -20.76 19.73 -20.60
N ILE A 38 -19.52 20.16 -20.81
CA ILE A 38 -18.63 19.52 -21.78
C ILE A 38 -17.98 18.32 -21.11
N ASP A 39 -18.14 17.15 -21.71
CA ASP A 39 -17.31 15.99 -21.40
C ASP A 39 -15.90 16.26 -21.94
N TRP A 40 -14.93 16.36 -21.03
CA TRP A 40 -13.54 16.64 -21.37
C TRP A 40 -12.86 15.52 -22.17
N THR A 41 -13.35 14.28 -22.07
CA THR A 41 -12.82 13.13 -22.80
C THR A 41 -13.29 13.15 -24.25
N ALA A 42 -14.58 13.43 -24.46
CA ALA A 42 -15.20 13.44 -25.78
C ALA A 42 -15.18 14.82 -26.48
N ALA A 43 -14.82 15.88 -25.75
CA ALA A 43 -14.93 17.28 -26.17
C ALA A 43 -16.32 17.65 -26.72
N ALA A 44 -17.37 17.05 -26.15
CA ALA A 44 -18.74 17.17 -26.61
C ALA A 44 -19.70 17.49 -25.44
N PRO A 45 -20.86 18.13 -25.70
CA PRO A 45 -21.87 18.32 -24.67
C PRO A 45 -22.40 16.98 -24.15
N LEU A 46 -22.41 16.83 -22.83
CA LEU A 46 -22.99 15.71 -22.10
C LEU A 46 -24.12 16.24 -21.21
N ASP A 47 -25.29 15.62 -21.32
CA ASP A 47 -26.39 15.88 -20.39
C ASP A 47 -26.15 15.17 -19.08
N HIS A 48 -26.34 15.89 -17.98
CA HIS A 48 -26.25 15.30 -16.65
C HIS A 48 -27.49 14.47 -16.34
N PRO A 49 -27.32 13.27 -15.75
CA PRO A 49 -28.44 12.52 -15.20
C PRO A 49 -29.00 13.26 -13.98
N VAL A 50 -30.23 12.92 -13.62
CA VAL A 50 -30.80 13.28 -12.32
C VAL A 50 -30.22 12.39 -11.22
N ALA A 51 -30.05 12.93 -10.02
CA ALA A 51 -29.59 12.20 -8.85
C ALA A 51 -30.57 12.38 -7.68
N ILE A 52 -30.76 11.31 -6.90
CA ILE A 52 -31.46 11.33 -5.61
C ILE A 52 -30.39 11.09 -4.55
N ALA A 53 -30.21 12.04 -3.63
CA ALA A 53 -29.25 11.89 -2.53
C ALA A 53 -29.77 10.94 -1.45
N GLU A 54 -31.02 11.14 -1.03
CA GLU A 54 -31.66 10.37 0.02
C GLU A 54 -33.16 10.20 -0.28
N LEU A 55 -33.74 9.09 0.18
CA LEU A 55 -35.17 8.84 0.16
C LEU A 55 -35.59 8.36 1.55
N GLY A 56 -36.50 9.10 2.19
CA GLY A 56 -37.03 8.78 3.51
C GLY A 56 -38.56 8.78 3.50
N ILE A 57 -39.15 7.96 4.38
CA ILE A 57 -40.57 8.02 4.71
C ILE A 57 -40.64 8.25 6.21
N ASP A 58 -41.36 9.29 6.63
CA ASP A 58 -41.59 9.55 8.05
C ASP A 58 -42.21 8.31 8.72
N ASP A 59 -41.76 8.01 9.92
CA ASP A 59 -42.15 6.82 10.72
C ASP A 59 -41.79 5.45 10.12
N LEU A 60 -41.08 5.39 8.97
CA LEU A 60 -40.55 4.12 8.46
C LEU A 60 -39.31 3.71 9.26
N THR A 61 -39.44 2.61 10.00
CA THR A 61 -38.29 1.99 10.68
C THR A 61 -37.64 0.95 9.78
N ILE A 62 -36.38 1.17 9.42
CA ILE A 62 -35.52 0.20 8.73
C ILE A 62 -34.48 -0.38 9.70
N PRO A 63 -34.10 -1.66 9.58
CA PRO A 63 -32.99 -2.20 10.36
C PRO A 63 -31.71 -1.41 10.10
N ALA A 64 -30.91 -1.18 11.15
CA ALA A 64 -29.61 -0.57 10.99
C ALA A 64 -28.73 -1.43 10.06
N PRO A 65 -27.95 -0.80 9.16
CA PRO A 65 -27.02 -1.53 8.31
C PRO A 65 -25.96 -2.23 9.16
N ARG A 66 -25.39 -3.32 8.63
CA ARG A 66 -24.21 -3.94 9.23
C ARG A 66 -23.04 -2.95 9.13
N THR A 67 -22.21 -2.94 10.17
CA THR A 67 -21.00 -2.11 10.20
C THR A 67 -19.76 -2.88 9.77
N HIS A 68 -19.77 -4.22 9.88
CA HIS A 68 -18.63 -5.08 9.55
C HIS A 68 -18.95 -6.06 8.43
N ILE A 69 -17.92 -6.41 7.67
CA ILE A 69 -17.99 -7.46 6.65
C ILE A 69 -18.36 -8.79 7.31
N ASP A 70 -19.14 -9.58 6.59
CA ASP A 70 -19.48 -10.93 7.01
C ASP A 70 -18.27 -11.85 6.87
N GLU A 71 -17.73 -12.32 7.99
CA GLU A 71 -16.53 -13.18 8.08
C GLU A 71 -16.79 -14.64 7.64
N ARG A 72 -17.81 -14.86 6.80
CA ARG A 72 -18.08 -16.18 6.21
C ARG A 72 -16.90 -16.63 5.35
N CYS A 73 -16.68 -17.94 5.32
CA CYS A 73 -15.70 -18.52 4.42
C CYS A 73 -16.14 -18.35 2.95
N ARG A 74 -15.33 -17.66 2.15
CA ARG A 74 -15.49 -17.48 0.71
C ARG A 74 -14.54 -18.41 -0.03
N LYS A 75 -15.06 -19.17 -0.99
CA LYS A 75 -14.30 -20.13 -1.82
C LYS A 75 -14.23 -19.70 -3.29
N ASP A 76 -14.72 -18.51 -3.60
CA ASP A 76 -14.80 -17.92 -4.93
C ASP A 76 -13.69 -16.88 -5.19
N LEU A 77 -12.99 -16.42 -4.15
CA LEU A 77 -12.01 -15.34 -4.26
C LEU A 77 -10.63 -15.77 -4.75
N MET A 78 -10.24 -17.03 -4.54
CA MET A 78 -8.97 -17.54 -5.04
C MET A 78 -8.95 -19.06 -5.22
N THR A 79 -8.05 -19.50 -6.09
CA THR A 79 -7.76 -20.91 -6.33
C THR A 79 -6.25 -21.15 -6.24
N ILE A 80 -5.90 -22.37 -5.82
CA ILE A 80 -4.54 -22.92 -5.86
C ILE A 80 -4.63 -24.19 -6.70
N ASP A 81 -3.90 -24.25 -7.81
CA ASP A 81 -3.95 -25.34 -8.79
C ASP A 81 -5.37 -25.63 -9.29
N GLY A 82 -6.16 -24.57 -9.44
CA GLY A 82 -7.56 -24.63 -9.86
C GLY A 82 -8.53 -25.13 -8.78
N GLN A 83 -8.05 -25.50 -7.58
CA GLN A 83 -8.90 -25.85 -6.45
C GLN A 83 -9.25 -24.59 -5.63
N PRO A 84 -10.53 -24.38 -5.28
CA PRO A 84 -10.94 -23.31 -4.39
C PRO A 84 -10.19 -23.30 -3.07
N TYR A 85 -9.52 -22.19 -2.77
CA TYR A 85 -8.91 -21.97 -1.46
C TYR A 85 -9.77 -20.99 -0.65
N GLY A 86 -10.19 -21.44 0.53
CA GLY A 86 -11.14 -20.70 1.35
C GLY A 86 -10.47 -19.57 2.12
N VAL A 87 -11.01 -18.35 2.00
CA VAL A 87 -10.59 -17.20 2.80
C VAL A 87 -11.77 -16.52 3.49
N LYS A 88 -11.49 -15.87 4.62
CA LYS A 88 -12.40 -14.99 5.35
C LYS A 88 -11.92 -13.55 5.19
N LEU A 89 -12.89 -12.64 5.12
CA LEU A 89 -12.64 -11.20 5.09
C LEU A 89 -13.09 -10.60 6.41
N SER A 90 -12.28 -9.71 6.99
CA SER A 90 -12.66 -8.94 8.18
C SER A 90 -12.31 -7.46 8.02
N GLY A 91 -13.14 -6.61 8.60
CA GLY A 91 -13.01 -5.16 8.53
C GLY A 91 -14.35 -4.41 8.54
N ASP A 92 -14.26 -3.08 8.62
CA ASP A 92 -15.40 -2.18 8.63
C ASP A 92 -15.88 -1.86 7.20
N ILE A 93 -17.21 -1.90 6.99
CA ILE A 93 -17.83 -1.67 5.68
C ILE A 93 -17.68 -0.22 5.23
N ALA A 94 -17.77 0.75 6.14
CA ALA A 94 -17.66 2.17 5.79
C ALA A 94 -16.22 2.54 5.41
N GLU A 95 -15.22 1.93 6.04
CA GLU A 95 -13.82 2.10 5.63
C GLU A 95 -13.54 1.39 4.29
N ALA A 96 -14.03 0.17 4.10
CA ALA A 96 -13.91 -0.53 2.81
C ALA A 96 -14.58 0.24 1.66
N ALA A 97 -15.74 0.86 1.90
CA ALA A 97 -16.44 1.67 0.91
C ALA A 97 -15.68 2.94 0.48
N LYS A 98 -14.70 3.38 1.28
CA LYS A 98 -13.77 4.48 0.94
C LYS A 98 -12.50 3.99 0.24
N GLY A 99 -12.41 2.69 -0.07
CA GLY A 99 -11.20 2.05 -0.60
C GLY A 99 -10.20 1.61 0.47
N GLY A 100 -10.60 1.54 1.74
CA GLY A 100 -9.78 0.97 2.81
C GLY A 100 -9.60 -0.54 2.65
N ALA A 101 -8.45 -1.05 3.12
CA ALA A 101 -8.14 -2.47 3.02
C ALA A 101 -9.00 -3.31 3.98
N LEU A 102 -9.36 -4.52 3.52
CA LEU A 102 -9.92 -5.58 4.35
C LEU A 102 -8.82 -6.60 4.68
N ALA A 103 -8.81 -7.13 5.89
CA ALA A 103 -7.93 -8.22 6.24
C ALA A 103 -8.45 -9.52 5.61
N VAL A 104 -7.53 -10.31 5.05
CA VAL A 104 -7.80 -11.61 4.46
C VAL A 104 -7.09 -12.66 5.30
N SER A 105 -7.81 -13.68 5.75
CA SER A 105 -7.23 -14.82 6.45
C SER A 105 -7.74 -16.14 5.86
N PRO A 106 -6.95 -17.23 5.92
CA PRO A 106 -7.44 -18.55 5.59
C PRO A 106 -8.68 -18.92 6.40
N CYS A 107 -9.61 -19.66 5.79
CA CYS A 107 -10.77 -20.16 6.54
C CYS A 107 -10.38 -21.18 7.61
N ASP A 108 -9.49 -22.08 7.23
CA ASP A 108 -8.94 -23.15 8.05
C ASP A 108 -7.57 -22.71 8.59
N ASN A 109 -7.24 -23.09 9.82
CA ASN A 109 -6.00 -22.67 10.48
C ASN A 109 -4.80 -23.57 10.14
N ASP A 110 -4.98 -24.52 9.22
CA ASP A 110 -3.92 -25.41 8.80
C ASP A 110 -2.97 -24.68 7.84
N SER A 111 -1.69 -25.03 7.92
CA SER A 111 -0.69 -24.54 6.97
C SER A 111 -1.06 -24.97 5.55
N LEU A 112 -0.85 -24.08 4.59
CA LEU A 112 -0.98 -24.43 3.19
C LEU A 112 0.18 -25.36 2.80
N GLU A 113 -0.13 -26.64 2.62
CA GLU A 113 0.83 -27.64 2.16
C GLU A 113 0.89 -27.61 0.63
N LEU A 114 2.08 -27.35 0.08
CA LEU A 114 2.37 -27.41 -1.36
C LEU A 114 3.52 -28.40 -1.58
N GLU A 115 3.36 -29.26 -2.58
CA GLU A 115 4.42 -30.18 -2.98
C GLU A 115 5.55 -29.43 -3.70
N ALA A 116 6.67 -30.11 -3.94
CA ALA A 116 7.72 -29.52 -4.78
C ALA A 116 7.25 -29.43 -6.24
N GLY A 117 7.29 -28.24 -6.82
CA GLY A 117 6.98 -28.02 -8.23
C GLY A 117 6.37 -26.65 -8.51
N ASP A 118 5.82 -26.51 -9.72
CA ASP A 118 5.10 -25.31 -10.13
C ASP A 118 3.67 -25.36 -9.62
N HIS A 119 3.26 -24.31 -8.92
CA HIS A 119 1.89 -24.11 -8.45
C HIS A 119 1.30 -22.84 -9.04
N VAL A 120 0.00 -22.86 -9.33
CA VAL A 120 -0.71 -21.70 -9.88
C VAL A 120 -1.67 -21.16 -8.84
N VAL A 121 -1.38 -19.96 -8.36
CA VAL A 121 -2.33 -19.17 -7.57
C VAL A 121 -3.06 -18.20 -8.47
N ARG A 122 -4.39 -18.19 -8.38
CA ARG A 122 -5.23 -17.29 -9.17
C ARG A 122 -6.33 -16.70 -8.32
N THR A 123 -6.39 -15.38 -8.30
CA THR A 123 -7.45 -14.60 -7.66
C THR A 123 -8.58 -14.35 -8.66
N SER A 124 -9.78 -14.13 -8.13
CA SER A 124 -10.90 -13.65 -8.95
C SER A 124 -10.74 -12.16 -9.25
N LEU A 125 -11.47 -11.70 -10.27
CA LEU A 125 -11.49 -10.28 -10.62
C LEU A 125 -12.50 -9.56 -9.73
N GLY A 126 -12.12 -8.42 -9.15
CA GLY A 126 -13.02 -7.63 -8.30
C GLY A 126 -14.27 -7.12 -9.01
N VAL A 127 -14.24 -6.98 -10.34
CA VAL A 127 -15.44 -6.65 -11.12
C VAL A 127 -16.51 -7.76 -11.09
N VAL A 128 -16.11 -9.01 -10.79
CA VAL A 128 -17.02 -10.16 -10.70
C VAL A 128 -17.50 -10.34 -9.26
N ASP A 129 -16.58 -10.28 -8.29
CA ASP A 129 -16.87 -10.69 -6.90
C ASP A 129 -16.99 -9.52 -5.92
N GLY A 130 -16.71 -8.30 -6.37
CA GLY A 130 -16.70 -7.07 -5.58
C GLY A 130 -15.46 -6.89 -4.70
N ILE A 131 -14.47 -7.79 -4.77
CA ILE A 131 -13.24 -7.78 -3.96
C ILE A 131 -12.05 -8.10 -4.86
N ASP A 132 -11.02 -7.25 -4.81
CA ASP A 132 -9.71 -7.54 -5.39
C ASP A 132 -8.75 -7.96 -4.26
N ILE A 133 -8.10 -9.10 -4.42
CA ILE A 133 -7.00 -9.51 -3.53
C ILE A 133 -5.73 -8.77 -3.99
N ASP A 134 -5.38 -7.72 -3.26
CA ASP A 134 -4.26 -6.82 -3.60
C ASP A 134 -2.89 -7.38 -3.19
N GLN A 135 -2.84 -8.10 -2.06
CA GLN A 135 -1.60 -8.68 -1.55
C GLN A 135 -1.82 -10.12 -1.12
N LEU A 136 -0.91 -10.99 -1.57
CA LEU A 136 -0.75 -12.34 -1.06
C LEU A 136 0.68 -12.48 -0.55
N VAL A 137 0.81 -12.91 0.71
CA VAL A 137 2.09 -13.27 1.32
C VAL A 137 2.04 -14.76 1.60
N LEU A 138 2.92 -15.52 0.93
CA LEU A 138 3.15 -16.92 1.21
C LEU A 138 4.43 -17.01 2.02
N ASP A 139 4.29 -17.38 3.28
CA ASP A 139 5.40 -17.56 4.20
C ASP A 139 5.51 -19.03 4.60
N SER A 140 6.74 -19.51 4.76
CA SER A 140 7.01 -20.86 5.23
C SER A 140 7.32 -20.81 6.73
N PRO A 141 6.85 -21.79 7.53
CA PRO A 141 7.28 -21.88 8.92
C PRO A 141 8.80 -22.10 8.99
N GLY A 142 9.53 -21.03 9.32
CA GLY A 142 10.98 -20.99 9.48
C GLY A 142 11.37 -19.92 10.51
N GLU A 143 12.59 -19.99 11.05
CA GLU A 143 13.05 -19.13 12.15
C GLU A 143 13.03 -17.61 11.84
N ASP A 144 12.89 -17.22 10.57
CA ASP A 144 12.95 -15.83 10.10
C ASP A 144 11.59 -15.20 9.75
N ALA A 145 10.49 -15.97 9.74
CA ALA A 145 9.13 -15.54 9.35
C ALA A 145 8.59 -14.32 10.12
N ASN A 146 9.15 -14.02 11.30
CA ASN A 146 8.76 -12.91 12.15
C ASN A 146 9.94 -12.08 12.66
N ARG A 147 11.08 -12.06 11.93
CA ARG A 147 12.20 -11.24 12.36
C ARG A 147 11.85 -9.77 12.15
N ALA A 148 11.40 -9.11 13.22
CA ALA A 148 11.24 -7.66 13.25
C ALA A 148 12.53 -7.02 12.72
N PRO A 149 12.45 -5.90 11.98
CA PRO A 149 13.64 -5.23 11.48
C PRO A 149 14.60 -5.01 12.64
N VAL A 150 15.77 -5.65 12.58
CA VAL A 150 16.79 -5.46 13.60
C VAL A 150 17.27 -4.02 13.43
N ARG A 151 16.81 -3.14 14.32
CA ARG A 151 17.35 -1.78 14.38
C ARG A 151 18.80 -1.92 14.82
N SER A 152 19.70 -1.39 14.01
CA SER A 152 21.11 -1.28 14.40
C SER A 152 21.21 -0.52 15.72
N SER A 153 22.00 -1.02 16.66
CA SER A 153 22.38 -0.29 17.87
C SER A 153 23.33 0.87 17.56
N ALA A 154 23.97 0.86 16.38
CA ALA A 154 24.91 1.88 15.98
C ALA A 154 24.20 3.18 15.59
N ALA A 155 24.66 4.30 16.15
CA ALA A 155 24.28 5.64 15.74
C ALA A 155 25.21 6.16 14.64
N LEU A 156 24.61 6.81 13.63
CA LEU A 156 25.30 7.45 12.51
C LEU A 156 25.21 8.97 12.63
N SER A 157 26.33 9.65 12.41
CA SER A 157 26.38 11.11 12.26
C SER A 157 27.15 11.48 10.99
N VAL A 158 26.60 12.39 10.20
CA VAL A 158 27.28 12.91 9.00
C VAL A 158 28.24 14.02 9.45
N LEU A 159 29.53 13.86 9.17
CA LEU A 159 30.56 14.84 9.49
C LEU A 159 30.73 15.84 8.34
N SER A 160 30.69 15.37 7.09
CA SER A 160 30.73 16.19 5.89
C SER A 160 30.12 15.47 4.69
N GLU A 161 29.62 16.24 3.73
CA GLU A 161 29.01 15.72 2.51
C GLU A 161 29.26 16.69 1.35
N SER A 162 29.66 16.12 0.20
CA SER A 162 29.77 16.76 -1.10
C SER A 162 29.19 15.83 -2.18
N SER A 163 29.22 16.27 -3.45
CA SER A 163 28.76 15.46 -4.58
C SER A 163 29.58 14.18 -4.81
N ASP A 164 30.81 14.11 -4.32
CA ASP A 164 31.77 13.03 -4.59
C ASP A 164 32.46 12.49 -3.33
N LYS A 165 32.11 12.99 -2.14
CA LYS A 165 32.65 12.53 -0.87
C LYS A 165 31.61 12.66 0.24
N VAL A 166 31.49 11.62 1.07
CA VAL A 166 30.71 11.65 2.31
C VAL A 166 31.59 11.13 3.44
N THR A 167 31.67 11.85 4.54
CA THR A 167 32.34 11.36 5.75
C THR A 167 31.32 11.23 6.86
N VAL A 168 31.23 10.05 7.45
CA VAL A 168 30.31 9.74 8.54
C VAL A 168 31.09 9.21 9.74
N LYS A 169 30.56 9.42 10.94
CA LYS A 169 31.03 8.77 12.16
C LYS A 169 29.96 7.78 12.61
N LEU A 170 30.38 6.53 12.78
CA LEU A 170 29.59 5.48 13.41
C LEU A 170 29.99 5.39 14.89
N SER A 171 29.02 5.16 15.75
CA SER A 171 29.21 5.04 17.20
C SER A 171 28.23 4.05 17.80
N GLY A 172 28.55 3.46 18.95
CA GLY A 172 27.74 2.38 19.52
C GLY A 172 27.89 1.05 18.77
N LEU A 173 29.03 0.85 18.10
CA LEU A 173 29.38 -0.44 17.53
C LEU A 173 29.70 -1.43 18.64
N GLU A 174 29.25 -2.67 18.47
CA GLU A 174 29.53 -3.76 19.39
C GLU A 174 30.45 -4.76 18.71
N LYS A 175 31.36 -5.33 19.49
CA LYS A 175 32.28 -6.36 19.01
C LYS A 175 31.51 -7.57 18.49
N ASP A 176 31.96 -8.13 17.37
CA ASP A 176 31.35 -9.29 16.69
C ASP A 176 29.90 -9.03 16.19
N SER A 177 29.47 -7.76 16.12
CA SER A 177 28.14 -7.34 15.64
C SER A 177 28.28 -6.41 14.44
N PRO A 178 28.42 -6.95 13.21
CA PRO A 178 28.60 -6.14 12.02
C PRO A 178 27.34 -5.33 11.68
N VAL A 179 27.54 -4.12 11.16
CA VAL A 179 26.45 -3.21 10.74
C VAL A 179 26.55 -2.90 9.25
N TRP A 180 25.41 -2.65 8.59
CA TRP A 180 25.40 -2.15 7.22
C TRP A 180 25.38 -0.63 7.20
N LEU A 181 26.38 -0.03 6.54
CA LEU A 181 26.36 1.37 6.13
C LEU A 181 25.79 1.46 4.72
N ILE A 182 24.67 2.15 4.56
CA ILE A 182 23.95 2.29 3.30
C ILE A 182 24.06 3.74 2.82
N LEU A 183 24.61 3.95 1.63
CA LEU A 183 24.56 5.22 0.93
C LEU A 183 23.31 5.22 0.05
N GLY A 184 22.32 6.04 0.41
CA GLY A 184 21.02 6.17 -0.27
C GLY A 184 21.08 6.81 -1.67
N GLN A 185 22.14 6.55 -2.42
CA GLN A 185 22.33 6.91 -3.82
C GLN A 185 22.41 5.64 -4.66
N SER A 186 22.05 5.75 -5.94
CA SER A 186 22.09 4.63 -6.88
C SER A 186 23.44 3.90 -6.86
N PHE A 187 23.38 2.58 -6.93
CA PHE A 187 24.55 1.70 -6.95
C PHE A 187 25.52 2.10 -8.06
N ASN A 188 26.78 2.29 -7.69
CA ASN A 188 27.84 2.59 -8.64
C ASN A 188 29.19 2.11 -8.08
N SER A 189 29.88 1.27 -8.85
CA SER A 189 31.19 0.71 -8.49
C SER A 189 32.31 1.74 -8.37
N GLY A 190 32.06 3.02 -8.68
CA GLY A 190 32.99 4.13 -8.47
C GLY A 190 33.08 4.61 -7.02
N TRP A 191 32.11 4.26 -6.16
CA TRP A 191 32.17 4.57 -4.73
C TRP A 191 33.09 3.59 -4.00
N VAL A 192 33.98 4.14 -3.18
CA VAL A 192 34.92 3.39 -2.35
C VAL A 192 34.79 3.86 -0.90
N ALA A 193 34.71 2.90 0.03
CA ALA A 193 34.65 3.16 1.46
C ALA A 193 36.01 2.91 2.13
N THR A 194 36.39 3.80 3.03
CA THR A 194 37.52 3.61 3.95
C THR A 194 37.04 3.75 5.39
N VAL A 195 37.51 2.89 6.29
CA VAL A 195 37.24 2.92 7.73
C VAL A 195 38.55 3.27 8.43
N ASP A 196 38.57 4.39 9.15
CA ASP A 196 39.75 4.92 9.85
C ASP A 196 41.03 4.94 8.97
N GLY A 197 40.84 5.21 7.68
CA GLY A 197 41.90 5.32 6.68
C GLY A 197 42.22 4.03 5.91
N GLU A 198 41.65 2.88 6.29
CA GLU A 198 41.83 1.61 5.58
C GLU A 198 40.66 1.35 4.62
N GLN A 199 40.96 1.08 3.35
CA GLN A 199 39.93 0.76 2.37
C GLN A 199 39.32 -0.61 2.66
N ILE A 200 37.98 -0.66 2.71
CA ILE A 200 37.25 -1.91 2.88
C ILE A 200 36.81 -2.49 1.53
N GLY A 201 36.15 -3.65 1.56
CA GLY A 201 35.66 -4.33 0.37
C GLY A 201 34.78 -3.47 -0.53
N ALA A 202 34.56 -3.93 -1.76
CA ALA A 202 33.68 -3.25 -2.71
C ALA A 202 32.26 -3.10 -2.15
N GLY A 203 31.60 -2.00 -2.54
CA GLY A 203 30.19 -1.79 -2.21
C GLY A 203 29.32 -2.87 -2.84
N GLN A 204 28.28 -3.27 -2.12
CA GLN A 204 27.28 -4.24 -2.56
C GLN A 204 25.95 -3.53 -2.83
N LEU A 205 25.12 -4.12 -3.71
CA LEU A 205 23.76 -3.65 -3.91
C LEU A 205 22.93 -3.99 -2.67
N VAL A 206 22.42 -2.97 -2.00
CA VAL A 206 21.53 -3.10 -0.83
C VAL A 206 20.20 -2.42 -1.13
N ASP A 207 19.11 -2.94 -0.56
CA ASP A 207 17.74 -2.45 -0.73
C ASP A 207 17.28 -2.30 -2.19
N GLY A 208 17.90 -3.07 -3.10
CA GLY A 208 17.56 -3.08 -4.53
C GLY A 208 18.05 -1.87 -5.33
N PHE A 209 18.69 -0.86 -4.71
CA PHE A 209 19.18 0.32 -5.43
C PHE A 209 20.48 0.92 -4.90
N ALA A 210 20.81 0.73 -3.63
CA ALA A 210 21.82 1.53 -2.93
C ALA A 210 23.21 0.89 -2.95
N ASN A 211 24.24 1.70 -2.67
CA ASN A 211 25.56 1.17 -2.31
C ASN A 211 25.58 0.85 -0.81
N GLY A 212 26.04 -0.34 -0.44
CA GLY A 212 26.17 -0.73 0.96
C GLY A 212 27.51 -1.39 1.27
N TRP A 213 27.96 -1.19 2.50
CA TRP A 213 29.15 -1.84 3.06
C TRP A 213 28.86 -2.43 4.42
N GLN A 214 29.31 -3.65 4.65
CA GLN A 214 29.30 -4.24 5.99
C GLN A 214 30.51 -3.73 6.76
N ILE A 215 30.26 -3.00 7.84
CA ILE A 215 31.28 -2.49 8.75
C ILE A 215 31.38 -3.47 9.91
N ASN A 216 32.57 -4.04 10.09
CA ASN A 216 32.91 -4.89 11.23
C ASN A 216 34.14 -4.30 11.91
N SER A 217 33.96 -3.73 13.11
CA SER A 217 35.03 -3.11 13.89
C SER A 217 34.98 -3.57 15.34
N ASP A 218 36.15 -3.78 15.95
CA ASP A 218 36.28 -4.00 17.39
C ASP A 218 36.13 -2.69 18.18
N ASP A 219 36.26 -1.53 17.52
CA ASP A 219 36.11 -0.22 18.13
C ASP A 219 34.63 0.18 18.21
N SER A 220 34.24 0.77 19.36
CA SER A 220 32.87 1.25 19.57
C SER A 220 32.51 2.48 18.72
N SER A 221 33.50 3.09 18.06
CA SER A 221 33.31 4.20 17.14
C SER A 221 34.40 4.23 16.07
N VAL A 222 34.00 4.45 14.82
CA VAL A 222 34.89 4.58 13.66
C VAL A 222 34.44 5.74 12.78
N VAL A 223 35.36 6.30 11.99
CA VAL A 223 35.05 7.24 10.91
C VAL A 223 35.10 6.51 9.58
N VAL A 224 34.03 6.66 8.79
CA VAL A 224 33.94 6.08 7.45
C VAL A 224 33.93 7.19 6.41
N GLU A 225 34.82 7.12 5.43
CA GLU A 225 34.79 7.99 4.26
C GLU A 225 34.33 7.22 3.03
N LEU A 226 33.30 7.73 2.36
CA LEU A 226 32.82 7.26 1.07
C LEU A 226 33.31 8.25 0.03
N ASN A 227 34.06 7.79 -0.98
CA ASN A 227 34.62 8.64 -2.02
C ASN A 227 34.26 8.10 -3.40
N PHE A 228 33.77 8.98 -4.28
CA PHE A 228 33.54 8.67 -5.68
C PHE A 228 34.82 8.85 -6.48
N VAL A 229 35.63 7.79 -6.52
CA VAL A 229 36.99 7.80 -7.10
C VAL A 229 37.05 8.31 -8.55
N PRO A 230 36.07 8.03 -9.44
CA PRO A 230 36.09 8.54 -10.80
C PRO A 230 36.14 10.09 -10.89
N GLN A 231 35.57 10.81 -9.91
CA GLN A 231 35.52 12.28 -9.93
C GLN A 231 36.92 12.91 -9.92
N ARG A 232 37.92 12.24 -9.32
CA ARG A 232 39.30 12.74 -9.30
C ARG A 232 39.88 12.98 -10.69
N ARG A 233 39.55 12.14 -11.68
CA ARG A 233 40.03 12.31 -13.06
C ARG A 233 39.35 13.48 -13.76
N VAL A 234 38.07 13.71 -13.47
CA VAL A 234 37.29 14.82 -14.00
C VAL A 234 37.82 16.15 -13.46
N ASN A 235 38.05 16.24 -12.15
CA ASN A 235 38.59 17.44 -11.50
C ASN A 235 40.01 17.83 -11.96
N LEU A 236 40.79 16.90 -12.52
CA LEU A 236 42.10 17.21 -13.09
C LEU A 236 42.02 17.71 -14.54
N ALA A 237 40.92 17.44 -15.23
CA ALA A 237 40.74 17.72 -16.65
C ALA A 237 39.90 18.98 -16.92
N LEU A 238 39.22 19.50 -15.90
CA LEU A 238 38.35 20.68 -15.92
C LEU A 238 38.82 21.69 -14.87
#